data_AF-A0A368ZKG4-F1
#
_entry.id   AF-A0A368ZKG4-F1
#
_cell.length_a   1.000
_cell.length_b   1.000
_cell.length_c   1.000
_cell.angle_alpha   90.00
_cell.angle_beta   90.00
_cell.angle_gamma   90.00
#
_symmetry.space_group_name_H-M   'P 1'
#
loop_
_entity.id
_entity.type
_entity.pdbx_description
1 polymer ?
#
loop_
_entity_poly.entity_id
_entity_poly.type
_entity_poly.pdbx_seq_one_letter_code
_entity_poly.pdbx_strand_id
1 'polypeptide(L)'
;MIKKYKKEAFSIDPIPFNERKKDNTYNGNSFQLKNYENYEPKLENDFYIKYFIKELLFEIDILEVDDFLQYHFENCKNADLNLSVLELKIVPKTKDIIINAKAFLDVNNTYYNEILLEDGFIETEGIIKNSQYEYGQMLHFTGFNNLQNDLEQRLELILTFTTKSKETENENVLTWTGKPTHLAFIISQLLNNEYIDAPLKNDGEINYTELSKQIQNSFNFTNKTPSIETLRRYTNIESEKYYKLNDNFKEKGFYLPNSKMMG
;
A
#
# COMPACT_ATOMS: atom_id res chain seq x y z
N MET A 1 5.22 21.03 -3.36
CA MET A 1 4.30 20.25 -4.20
C MET A 1 3.96 18.95 -3.45
N ILE A 2 3.12 19.01 -2.40
CA ILE A 2 2.83 17.86 -1.54
C ILE A 2 1.43 18.09 -0.97
N LYS A 3 0.45 17.24 -1.31
CA LYS A 3 -0.85 17.00 -0.63
C LYS A 3 -1.91 16.51 -1.63
N LYS A 4 -1.79 15.29 -2.18
CA LYS A 4 -2.93 14.72 -2.91
C LYS A 4 -3.18 13.21 -2.76
N TYR A 5 -2.29 12.43 -2.16
CA TYR A 5 -2.36 10.99 -2.34
C TYR A 5 -2.34 10.22 -1.03
N LYS A 6 -3.43 10.32 -0.27
CA LYS A 6 -3.72 9.32 0.78
C LYS A 6 -4.97 8.50 0.49
N LYS A 7 -5.81 8.96 -0.46
CA LYS A 7 -6.97 8.19 -0.91
C LYS A 7 -6.59 6.88 -1.60
N GLU A 8 -5.45 6.87 -2.29
CA GLU A 8 -4.92 5.68 -2.97
C GLU A 8 -4.51 4.56 -2.00
N ALA A 9 -4.27 4.92 -0.74
CA ALA A 9 -3.94 3.98 0.34
C ALA A 9 -5.16 3.21 0.86
N PHE A 10 -6.38 3.53 0.42
CA PHE A 10 -7.60 2.93 0.96
C PHE A 10 -8.51 2.42 -0.17
N SER A 11 -9.32 1.41 0.14
CA SER A 11 -10.45 1.03 -0.72
C SER A 11 -11.56 2.07 -0.55
N ILE A 12 -11.76 2.86 -1.60
CA ILE A 12 -12.78 3.91 -1.67
C ILE A 12 -13.70 3.57 -2.83
N ASP A 13 -15.01 3.79 -2.63
CA ASP A 13 -16.01 3.61 -3.67
C ASP A 13 -15.63 4.39 -4.94
N PRO A 14 -15.54 3.75 -6.12
CA PRO A 14 -15.26 4.49 -7.35
C PRO A 14 -16.36 5.51 -7.68
N ILE A 15 -17.58 5.35 -7.16
CA ILE A 15 -18.72 6.24 -7.40
C ILE A 15 -18.83 7.27 -6.26
N PRO A 16 -18.95 8.58 -6.57
CA PRO A 16 -19.18 9.61 -5.57
C PRO A 16 -20.40 9.33 -4.68
N PHE A 17 -20.28 9.60 -3.39
CA PHE A 17 -21.29 9.27 -2.40
C PHE A 17 -22.62 9.99 -2.67
N ASN A 18 -22.59 11.24 -3.14
CA ASN A 18 -23.78 11.98 -3.53
C ASN A 18 -24.53 11.36 -4.73
N GLU A 19 -23.83 10.65 -5.60
CA GLU A 19 -24.43 9.86 -6.68
C GLU A 19 -24.94 8.52 -6.15
N ARG A 20 -24.16 7.85 -5.30
CA ARG A 20 -24.52 6.58 -4.68
C ARG A 20 -25.80 6.68 -3.84
N LYS A 21 -26.04 7.81 -3.17
CA LYS A 21 -27.29 8.10 -2.44
C LYS A 21 -28.55 8.04 -3.32
N LYS A 22 -28.42 8.16 -4.64
CA LYS A 22 -29.56 8.10 -5.59
C LYS A 22 -29.86 6.69 -6.06
N ASP A 23 -28.94 5.74 -5.82
CA ASP A 23 -29.07 4.34 -6.21
C ASP A 23 -29.52 3.49 -5.01
N ASN A 24 -30.82 3.24 -4.92
CA ASN A 24 -31.41 2.42 -3.85
C ASN A 24 -31.12 0.92 -4.01
N THR A 25 -30.45 0.48 -5.07
CA THR A 25 -30.16 -0.94 -5.33
C THR A 25 -28.74 -1.34 -4.97
N TYR A 26 -27.90 -0.37 -4.58
CA TYR A 26 -26.51 -0.63 -4.27
C TYR A 26 -26.32 -1.23 -2.88
N ASN A 27 -25.80 -2.46 -2.84
CA ASN A 27 -25.25 -3.08 -1.65
C ASN A 27 -23.73 -3.06 -1.73
N GLY A 28 -23.12 -2.04 -1.15
CA GLY A 28 -21.67 -1.95 -1.05
C GLY A 28 -21.08 -2.95 -0.07
N ASN A 29 -19.79 -3.22 -0.22
CA ASN A 29 -19.04 -3.93 0.81
C ASN A 29 -19.00 -3.05 2.06
N SER A 30 -19.30 -3.63 3.22
CA SER A 30 -19.36 -2.92 4.51
C SER A 30 -18.04 -2.26 4.91
N PHE A 31 -16.91 -2.74 4.39
CA PHE A 31 -15.58 -2.22 4.67
C PHE A 31 -15.14 -1.13 3.68
N GLN A 32 -15.88 -0.90 2.59
CA GLN A 32 -15.50 0.12 1.62
C GLN A 32 -15.81 1.54 2.11
N LEU A 33 -14.84 2.45 2.03
CA LEU A 33 -15.07 3.85 2.39
C LEU A 33 -15.88 4.57 1.32
N LYS A 34 -16.81 5.41 1.76
CA LYS A 34 -17.58 6.32 0.89
C LYS A 34 -16.67 7.34 0.21
N ASN A 35 -16.94 7.64 -1.06
CA ASN A 35 -16.20 8.62 -1.83
C ASN A 35 -16.81 10.02 -1.74
N TYR A 36 -16.14 10.92 -1.03
CA TYR A 36 -16.55 12.31 -0.85
C TYR A 36 -15.84 13.29 -1.82
N GLU A 37 -15.47 12.84 -3.02
CA GLU A 37 -14.79 13.68 -4.00
C GLU A 37 -15.58 14.92 -4.44
N ASN A 38 -16.91 14.92 -4.27
CA ASN A 38 -17.76 16.09 -4.51
C ASN A 38 -17.39 17.30 -3.62
N TYR A 39 -16.65 17.08 -2.54
CA TYR A 39 -16.11 18.14 -1.66
C TYR A 39 -14.64 18.51 -1.99
N GLU A 40 -13.97 17.80 -2.90
CA GLU A 40 -12.66 18.21 -3.40
C GLU A 40 -12.78 19.49 -4.28
N PRO A 41 -11.79 20.40 -4.24
CA PRO A 41 -10.52 20.33 -3.52
C PRO A 41 -10.56 20.93 -2.10
N LYS A 42 -11.72 21.39 -1.62
CA LYS A 42 -11.83 22.04 -0.30
C LYS A 42 -11.80 21.04 0.87
N LEU A 43 -12.05 19.77 0.61
CA LEU A 43 -12.00 18.71 1.60
C LEU A 43 -10.64 18.66 2.31
N GLU A 44 -10.67 18.52 3.63
CA GLU A 44 -9.47 18.49 4.45
C GLU A 44 -8.51 17.36 4.02
N ASN A 45 -7.22 17.70 3.95
CA ASN A 45 -6.20 16.85 3.32
C ASN A 45 -6.02 15.47 3.97
N ASP A 46 -6.30 15.32 5.26
CA ASP A 46 -6.20 14.06 5.98
C ASP A 46 -7.56 13.42 6.30
N PHE A 47 -8.64 13.93 5.69
CA PHE A 47 -10.00 13.42 5.88
C PHE A 47 -10.10 11.90 5.75
N TYR A 48 -9.55 11.30 4.70
CA TYR A 48 -9.63 9.84 4.51
C TYR A 48 -8.83 9.04 5.54
N ILE A 49 -7.78 9.61 6.15
CA ILE A 49 -7.13 8.96 7.30
C ILE A 49 -8.06 9.01 8.50
N LYS A 50 -8.61 10.18 8.80
CA LYS A 50 -9.54 10.36 9.92
C LYS A 50 -10.74 9.43 9.77
N TYR A 51 -11.30 9.33 8.57
CA TYR A 51 -12.39 8.44 8.24
C TYR A 51 -11.99 6.97 8.46
N PHE A 52 -10.88 6.52 7.89
CA PHE A 52 -10.40 5.15 8.09
C PHE A 52 -10.16 4.80 9.56
N ILE A 53 -9.55 5.71 10.34
CA ILE A 53 -9.32 5.52 11.78
C ILE A 53 -10.65 5.42 12.52
N LYS A 54 -11.65 6.24 12.18
CA LYS A 54 -12.97 6.19 12.80
C LYS A 54 -13.62 4.83 12.60
N GLU A 55 -13.63 4.34 11.37
CA GLU A 55 -14.21 3.04 11.03
C GLU A 55 -13.48 1.91 11.77
N LEU A 56 -12.15 1.85 11.60
CA LEU A 56 -11.29 0.80 12.16
C LEU A 56 -11.37 0.69 13.69
N LEU A 57 -11.40 1.82 14.38
CA LEU A 57 -11.31 1.85 15.83
C LEU A 57 -12.66 1.87 16.55
N PHE A 58 -13.74 2.31 15.89
CA PHE A 58 -14.99 2.60 16.59
C PHE A 58 -16.27 2.08 15.92
N GLU A 59 -16.26 1.82 14.61
CA GLU A 59 -17.49 1.38 13.92
C GLU A 59 -17.51 -0.12 13.64
N ILE A 60 -16.37 -0.71 13.31
CA ILE A 60 -16.28 -2.15 13.03
C ILE A 60 -16.15 -2.97 14.32
N ASP A 61 -16.74 -4.18 14.31
CA ASP A 61 -16.51 -5.14 15.39
C ASP A 61 -15.02 -5.51 15.45
N ILE A 62 -14.48 -5.71 16.66
CA ILE A 62 -13.07 -6.08 16.83
C ILE A 62 -12.76 -7.41 16.12
N LEU A 63 -13.74 -8.31 16.01
CA LEU A 63 -13.62 -9.59 15.32
C LEU A 63 -13.49 -9.42 13.80
N GLU A 64 -13.89 -8.28 13.24
CA GLU A 64 -13.85 -7.98 11.81
C GLU A 64 -12.65 -7.10 11.42
N VAL A 65 -11.79 -6.73 12.39
CA VAL A 65 -10.63 -5.85 12.14
C VAL A 65 -9.66 -6.45 11.12
N ASP A 66 -9.37 -7.74 11.22
CA ASP A 66 -8.47 -8.42 10.27
C ASP A 66 -9.07 -8.42 8.85
N ASP A 67 -10.37 -8.73 8.71
CA ASP A 67 -11.05 -8.73 7.42
C ASP A 67 -11.14 -7.32 6.81
N PHE A 68 -11.37 -6.30 7.64
CA PHE A 68 -11.38 -4.91 7.22
C PHE A 68 -10.00 -4.46 6.71
N LEU A 69 -8.93 -4.79 7.46
CA LEU A 69 -7.55 -4.48 7.06
C LEU A 69 -7.17 -5.20 5.76
N GLN A 70 -7.47 -6.50 5.66
CA GLN A 70 -7.21 -7.31 4.48
C GLN A 70 -7.97 -6.76 3.26
N TYR A 71 -9.26 -6.45 3.40
CA TYR A 71 -10.06 -5.89 2.32
C TYR A 71 -9.45 -4.59 1.79
N HIS A 72 -9.02 -3.70 2.68
CA HIS A 72 -8.38 -2.45 2.29
C HIS A 72 -7.04 -2.65 1.60
N PHE A 73 -6.23 -3.60 2.06
CA PHE A 73 -4.95 -3.94 1.45
C PHE A 73 -5.14 -4.48 0.03
N GLU A 74 -6.07 -5.42 -0.17
CA GLU A 74 -6.34 -6.06 -1.46
C GLU A 74 -7.03 -5.13 -2.48
N ASN A 75 -7.85 -4.18 -2.02
CA ASN A 75 -8.71 -3.36 -2.88
C ASN A 75 -8.30 -1.88 -2.95
N CYS A 76 -7.15 -1.51 -2.37
CA CYS A 76 -6.60 -0.16 -2.57
C CYS A 76 -5.88 -0.03 -3.91
N LYS A 77 -5.56 1.21 -4.31
CA LYS A 77 -4.80 1.46 -5.55
C LYS A 77 -3.30 1.22 -5.37
N ASN A 78 -2.81 1.28 -4.14
CA ASN A 78 -1.38 1.17 -3.83
C ASN A 78 -1.18 0.51 -2.46
N ALA A 79 -0.86 -0.79 -2.47
CA ALA A 79 -0.67 -1.63 -1.28
C ALA A 79 0.54 -1.18 -0.43
N ASP A 80 1.68 -0.86 -1.06
CA ASP A 80 2.86 -0.33 -0.36
C ASP A 80 2.54 0.97 0.41
N LEU A 81 1.74 1.83 -0.23
CA LEU A 81 1.27 3.07 0.39
C LEU A 81 0.27 2.78 1.50
N ASN A 82 -0.62 1.80 1.35
CA ASN A 82 -1.53 1.35 2.42
C ASN A 82 -0.73 0.92 3.67
N LEU A 83 0.24 0.01 3.51
CA LEU A 83 1.09 -0.44 4.62
C LEU A 83 1.88 0.74 5.24
N SER A 84 2.44 1.61 4.41
CA SER A 84 3.16 2.80 4.88
C SER A 84 2.26 3.76 5.67
N VAL A 85 1.00 3.94 5.25
CA VAL A 85 0.02 4.78 5.95
C VAL A 85 -0.42 4.12 7.26
N LEU A 86 -0.63 2.80 7.28
CA LEU A 86 -0.92 2.05 8.51
C LEU A 86 0.18 2.28 9.55
N GLU A 87 1.45 2.09 9.19
CA GLU A 87 2.57 2.18 10.12
C GLU A 87 2.93 3.61 10.53
N LEU A 88 2.94 4.55 9.58
CA LEU A 88 3.50 5.89 9.81
C LEU A 88 2.43 6.92 10.18
N LYS A 89 1.15 6.61 9.99
CA LYS A 89 0.04 7.53 10.28
C LYS A 89 -0.99 6.94 11.22
N ILE A 90 -1.49 5.74 10.95
CA ILE A 90 -2.59 5.16 11.73
C ILE A 90 -2.08 4.66 13.07
N VAL A 91 -1.06 3.80 13.11
CA VAL A 91 -0.46 3.28 14.35
C VAL A 91 -0.05 4.41 15.34
N PRO A 92 0.69 5.46 14.93
CA PRO A 92 1.05 6.54 15.84
C PRO A 92 -0.17 7.33 16.31
N LYS A 93 -1.19 7.50 15.45
CA LYS A 93 -2.40 8.23 15.81
C LYS A 93 -3.31 7.42 16.74
N THR A 94 -3.40 6.11 16.57
CA THR A 94 -4.08 5.22 17.52
C THR A 94 -3.44 5.29 18.90
N LYS A 95 -2.09 5.23 18.97
CA LYS A 95 -1.36 5.43 20.24
C LYS A 95 -1.65 6.78 20.88
N ASP A 96 -1.64 7.84 20.08
CA ASP A 96 -1.98 9.20 20.53
C ASP A 96 -3.41 9.29 21.07
N ILE A 97 -4.38 8.64 20.41
CA ILE A 97 -5.78 8.55 20.88
C ILE A 97 -5.86 7.84 22.23
N ILE A 98 -5.21 6.68 22.38
CA ILE A 98 -5.20 5.90 23.62
C ILE A 98 -4.60 6.72 24.77
N ILE A 99 -3.42 7.31 24.56
CA ILE A 99 -2.68 8.05 25.60
C ILE A 99 -3.43 9.31 26.04
N ASN A 100 -4.04 10.02 25.09
CA ASN A 100 -4.67 11.31 25.35
C ASN A 100 -6.19 11.22 25.56
N ALA A 101 -6.76 10.02 25.63
CA ALA A 101 -8.17 9.77 25.85
C ALA A 101 -8.68 10.45 27.13
N LYS A 102 -9.58 11.43 26.98
CA LYS A 102 -10.16 12.19 28.09
C LYS A 102 -11.58 12.60 27.74
N ALA A 103 -12.51 12.39 28.67
CA ALA A 103 -13.86 12.91 28.55
C ALA A 103 -13.86 14.43 28.75
N PHE A 104 -14.24 15.17 27.71
CA PHE A 104 -14.48 16.60 27.77
C PHE A 104 -15.94 16.90 28.13
N LEU A 105 -16.17 17.91 28.97
CA LEU A 105 -17.52 18.37 29.32
C LEU A 105 -18.17 19.22 28.21
N ASP A 106 -17.34 19.83 27.36
CA ASP A 106 -17.79 20.64 26.23
C ASP A 106 -17.26 20.00 24.94
N VAL A 107 -18.16 19.28 24.25
CA VAL A 107 -17.87 18.53 23.02
C VAL A 107 -18.44 19.26 21.81
N ASN A 108 -19.03 20.45 22.02
CA ASN A 108 -19.58 21.27 20.96
C ASN A 108 -18.44 21.82 20.10
N ASN A 109 -18.06 21.04 19.09
CA ASN A 109 -17.14 21.42 18.02
C ASN A 109 -17.83 22.41 17.07
N THR A 110 -18.22 23.58 17.56
CA THR A 110 -18.64 24.69 16.69
C THR A 110 -17.41 25.25 16.02
N TYR A 111 -17.41 25.35 14.70
CA TYR A 111 -16.33 25.99 13.97
C TYR A 111 -16.64 27.48 13.82
N TYR A 112 -15.58 28.30 13.74
CA TYR A 112 -15.75 29.73 13.47
C TYR A 112 -16.19 29.93 12.02
N ASN A 113 -17.31 30.63 11.80
CA ASN A 113 -17.92 30.86 10.48
C ASN A 113 -18.30 29.56 9.73
N GLU A 114 -19.01 28.66 10.42
CA GLU A 114 -19.50 27.43 9.83
C GLU A 114 -20.62 27.64 8.80
N ILE A 115 -20.46 26.99 7.64
CA ILE A 115 -21.53 26.77 6.65
C ILE A 115 -21.86 25.29 6.67
N LEU A 116 -23.06 24.93 7.10
CA LEU A 116 -23.54 23.55 7.12
C LEU A 116 -23.70 23.01 5.69
N LEU A 117 -23.19 21.82 5.45
CA LEU A 117 -23.32 21.05 4.22
C LEU A 117 -24.08 19.74 4.50
N GLU A 118 -24.32 18.95 3.44
CA GLU A 118 -24.94 17.64 3.59
C GLU A 118 -24.04 16.64 4.35
N ASP A 119 -24.64 15.56 4.87
CA ASP A 119 -23.94 14.42 5.47
C ASP A 119 -23.02 14.80 6.67
N GLY A 120 -23.37 15.87 7.40
CA GLY A 120 -22.62 16.31 8.58
C GLY A 120 -21.33 17.08 8.26
N PHE A 121 -21.11 17.43 6.99
CA PHE A 121 -19.98 18.26 6.59
C PHE A 121 -20.22 19.74 6.90
N ILE A 122 -19.13 20.47 7.12
CA ILE A 122 -19.11 21.89 7.41
C ILE A 122 -17.99 22.53 6.60
N GLU A 123 -18.28 23.62 5.88
CA GLU A 123 -17.25 24.50 5.35
C GLU A 123 -16.92 25.58 6.38
N THR A 124 -15.64 25.69 6.74
CA THR A 124 -15.11 26.69 7.66
C THR A 124 -13.78 27.19 7.10
N GLU A 125 -13.61 28.51 7.01
CA GLU A 125 -12.36 29.13 6.53
C GLU A 125 -11.87 28.60 5.16
N GLY A 126 -12.80 28.21 4.28
CA GLY A 126 -12.50 27.66 2.94
C GLY A 126 -12.06 26.19 2.94
N ILE A 127 -12.16 25.49 4.07
CA ILE A 127 -11.87 24.05 4.21
C ILE A 127 -13.16 23.33 4.61
N ILE A 128 -13.44 22.21 3.94
CA ILE A 128 -14.56 21.33 4.27
C ILE A 128 -14.09 20.24 5.22
N LYS A 129 -14.76 20.12 6.36
CA LYS A 129 -14.51 19.16 7.44
C LYS A 129 -15.79 18.41 7.80
N ASN A 130 -15.68 17.37 8.62
CA ASN A 130 -16.83 16.71 9.22
C ASN A 130 -16.48 16.35 10.66
N SER A 131 -17.25 16.90 11.59
CA SER A 131 -16.94 16.88 13.02
C SER A 131 -16.89 15.46 13.59
N GLN A 132 -17.62 14.51 13.00
CA GLN A 132 -17.66 13.10 13.44
C GLN A 132 -16.33 12.38 13.27
N TYR A 133 -15.47 12.85 12.36
CA TYR A 133 -14.17 12.26 12.09
C TYR A 133 -13.02 13.02 12.76
N GLU A 134 -13.29 14.04 13.57
CA GLU A 134 -12.23 14.79 14.23
C GLU A 134 -11.60 14.00 15.38
N TYR A 135 -10.28 14.10 15.52
CA TYR A 135 -9.55 13.42 16.60
C TYR A 135 -10.05 13.84 17.99
N GLY A 136 -10.50 15.08 18.16
CA GLY A 136 -11.10 15.55 19.41
C GLY A 136 -12.31 14.70 19.83
N GLN A 137 -13.16 14.31 18.86
CA GLN A 137 -14.30 13.43 19.12
C GLN A 137 -13.85 12.02 19.45
N MET A 138 -12.84 11.48 18.74
CA MET A 138 -12.29 10.16 19.04
C MET A 138 -11.68 10.10 20.44
N LEU A 139 -10.92 11.12 20.84
CA LEU A 139 -10.32 11.26 22.18
C LEU A 139 -11.41 11.32 23.26
N HIS A 140 -12.43 12.14 23.04
CA HIS A 140 -13.60 12.24 23.92
C HIS A 140 -14.28 10.89 24.08
N PHE A 141 -14.65 10.27 22.96
CA PHE A 141 -15.40 9.02 22.92
C PHE A 141 -14.62 7.87 23.58
N THR A 142 -13.31 7.80 23.34
CA THR A 142 -12.43 6.83 24.00
C THR A 142 -12.41 7.04 25.51
N GLY A 143 -12.21 8.27 25.97
CA GLY A 143 -12.13 8.58 27.40
C GLY A 143 -13.47 8.45 28.13
N PHE A 144 -14.57 8.80 27.47
CA PHE A 144 -15.92 8.73 28.03
C PHE A 144 -16.39 7.28 28.20
N ASN A 145 -16.11 6.43 27.21
CA ASN A 145 -16.53 5.02 27.22
C ASN A 145 -15.48 4.06 27.80
N ASN A 146 -14.32 4.57 28.26
CA ASN A 146 -13.20 3.78 28.76
C ASN A 146 -12.70 2.70 27.77
N LEU A 147 -12.55 3.07 26.50
CA LEU A 147 -12.22 2.14 25.41
C LEU A 147 -10.71 1.86 25.25
N GLN A 148 -9.85 2.37 26.13
CA GLN A 148 -8.39 2.29 25.97
C GLN A 148 -7.91 0.85 25.76
N ASN A 149 -8.38 -0.10 26.58
CA ASN A 149 -8.00 -1.51 26.46
C ASN A 149 -8.47 -2.16 25.14
N ASP A 150 -9.66 -1.80 24.66
CA ASP A 150 -10.18 -2.28 23.37
C ASP A 150 -9.30 -1.74 22.22
N LEU A 151 -8.99 -0.44 22.27
CA LEU A 151 -8.12 0.19 21.27
C LEU A 151 -6.68 -0.34 21.31
N GLU A 152 -6.18 -0.76 22.48
CA GLU A 152 -4.89 -1.45 22.60
C GLU A 152 -4.88 -2.80 21.88
N GLN A 153 -5.97 -3.58 21.99
CA GLN A 153 -6.11 -4.85 21.26
C GLN A 153 -6.20 -4.61 19.75
N ARG A 154 -6.99 -3.63 19.32
CA ARG A 154 -7.06 -3.24 17.91
C ARG A 154 -5.70 -2.78 17.39
N LEU A 155 -4.94 -2.04 18.19
CA LEU A 155 -3.57 -1.64 17.84
C LEU A 155 -2.65 -2.85 17.64
N GLU A 156 -2.77 -3.89 18.47
CA GLU A 156 -2.02 -5.14 18.31
C GLU A 156 -2.40 -5.87 17.02
N LEU A 157 -3.69 -5.91 16.66
CA LEU A 157 -4.15 -6.48 15.39
C LEU A 157 -3.57 -5.73 14.19
N ILE A 158 -3.60 -4.39 14.21
CA ILE A 158 -3.01 -3.56 13.14
C ILE A 158 -1.51 -3.85 13.01
N LEU A 159 -0.77 -3.92 14.12
CA LEU A 159 0.67 -4.20 14.10
C LEU A 159 0.94 -5.60 13.53
N THR A 160 0.21 -6.61 14.01
CA THR A 160 0.32 -8.00 13.55
C THR A 160 0.05 -8.10 12.05
N PHE A 161 -1.00 -7.45 11.56
CA PHE A 161 -1.34 -7.38 10.15
C PHE A 161 -0.21 -6.77 9.32
N THR A 162 0.33 -5.62 9.75
CA THR A 162 1.43 -4.96 9.01
C THR A 162 2.70 -5.79 8.96
N THR A 163 3.05 -6.50 10.04
CA THR A 163 4.20 -7.42 10.07
C THR A 163 3.99 -8.60 9.13
N LYS A 164 2.85 -9.30 9.24
CA LYS A 164 2.52 -10.45 8.38
C LYS A 164 2.51 -10.08 6.91
N SER A 165 1.86 -8.97 6.55
CA SER A 165 1.73 -8.55 5.13
C SER A 165 3.10 -8.31 4.48
N LYS A 166 4.05 -7.75 5.23
CA LYS A 166 5.44 -7.57 4.76
C LYS A 166 6.23 -8.87 4.69
N GLU A 167 5.95 -9.83 5.57
CA GLU A 167 6.55 -11.16 5.50
C GLU A 167 6.00 -11.94 4.30
N THR A 168 4.70 -11.87 4.03
CA THR A 168 4.05 -12.54 2.90
C THR A 168 4.48 -11.98 1.53
N GLU A 169 4.83 -10.70 1.42
CA GLU A 169 5.52 -10.16 0.23
C GLU A 169 6.82 -10.92 -0.09
N ASN A 170 7.52 -11.42 0.93
CA ASN A 170 8.71 -12.25 0.76
C ASN A 170 8.39 -13.74 0.53
N GLU A 171 7.17 -14.21 0.80
CA GLU A 171 6.74 -15.60 0.57
C GLU A 171 6.12 -15.82 -0.82
N ASN A 172 5.50 -14.79 -1.42
CA ASN A 172 4.87 -14.86 -2.75
C ASN A 172 5.84 -14.74 -3.93
N VAL A 173 7.15 -14.68 -3.68
CA VAL A 173 8.18 -14.69 -4.72
C VAL A 173 8.62 -16.10 -5.08
N LEU A 174 8.87 -16.32 -6.36
CA LEU A 174 9.26 -17.64 -6.88
C LEU A 174 10.54 -18.13 -6.20
N THR A 175 10.54 -19.39 -5.79
CA THR A 175 11.76 -20.03 -5.26
C THR A 175 12.61 -20.56 -6.40
N TRP A 176 13.78 -19.96 -6.63
CA TRP A 176 14.77 -20.45 -7.56
C TRP A 176 15.64 -21.54 -6.91
N THR A 177 15.48 -22.77 -7.39
CA THR A 177 16.22 -23.94 -6.88
C THR A 177 17.57 -24.15 -7.56
N GLY A 178 17.81 -23.48 -8.70
CA GLY A 178 19.04 -23.58 -9.46
C GLY A 178 20.18 -22.68 -8.93
N LYS A 179 21.29 -22.62 -9.68
CA LYS A 179 22.37 -21.67 -9.37
C LYS A 179 21.88 -20.23 -9.63
N PRO A 180 22.12 -19.26 -8.73
CA PRO A 180 21.70 -17.88 -8.95
C PRO A 180 22.29 -17.25 -10.23
N THR A 181 23.50 -17.68 -10.61
CA THR A 181 24.16 -17.25 -11.86
C THR A 181 23.42 -17.71 -13.11
N HIS A 182 22.73 -18.87 -13.05
CA HIS A 182 21.90 -19.35 -14.15
C HIS A 182 20.62 -18.50 -14.27
N LEU A 183 20.00 -18.11 -13.16
CA LEU A 183 18.86 -17.21 -13.17
C LEU A 183 19.23 -15.86 -13.79
N ALA A 184 20.33 -15.26 -13.32
CA ALA A 184 20.84 -14.00 -13.88
C ALA A 184 21.04 -14.08 -15.40
N PHE A 185 21.62 -15.19 -15.88
CA PHE A 185 21.79 -15.42 -17.31
C PHE A 185 20.45 -15.57 -18.05
N ILE A 186 19.51 -16.35 -17.52
CA ILE A 186 18.18 -16.56 -18.13
C ILE A 186 17.42 -15.24 -18.22
N ILE A 187 17.42 -14.43 -17.15
CA ILE A 187 16.78 -13.11 -17.15
C ILE A 187 17.43 -12.19 -18.20
N SER A 188 18.75 -12.21 -18.33
CA SER A 188 19.45 -11.48 -19.41
C SER A 188 19.04 -11.94 -20.81
N GLN A 189 18.87 -13.25 -21.02
CA GLN A 189 18.36 -13.78 -22.28
C GLN A 189 16.93 -13.32 -22.58
N LEU A 190 16.05 -13.28 -21.58
CA LEU A 190 14.69 -12.78 -21.73
C LEU A 190 14.67 -11.29 -22.12
N LEU A 191 15.54 -10.48 -21.52
CA LEU A 191 15.72 -9.07 -21.87
C LEU A 191 16.19 -8.90 -23.32
N ASN A 192 17.28 -9.59 -23.70
CA ASN A 192 17.87 -9.47 -25.03
C ASN A 192 16.95 -9.97 -26.15
N ASN A 193 16.04 -10.89 -25.83
CA ASN A 193 15.05 -11.42 -26.77
C ASN A 193 13.70 -10.71 -26.66
N GLU A 194 13.65 -9.56 -25.98
CA GLU A 194 12.48 -8.67 -25.90
C GLU A 194 11.22 -9.35 -25.32
N TYR A 195 11.39 -10.24 -24.33
CA TYR A 195 10.27 -10.79 -23.55
C TYR A 195 9.94 -9.94 -22.32
N ILE A 196 10.89 -9.16 -21.83
CA ILE A 196 10.76 -8.28 -20.68
C ILE A 196 11.55 -7.00 -20.91
N ASP A 197 11.11 -5.90 -20.30
CA ASP A 197 11.78 -4.60 -20.41
C ASP A 197 12.95 -4.46 -19.44
N ALA A 198 14.01 -3.78 -19.89
CA ALA A 198 15.19 -3.52 -19.07
C ALA A 198 15.01 -2.28 -18.18
N PRO A 199 15.49 -2.29 -16.92
CA PRO A 199 15.65 -1.05 -16.18
C PRO A 199 16.74 -0.20 -16.84
N LEU A 200 16.41 1.03 -17.22
CA LEU A 200 17.31 1.93 -17.93
C LEU A 200 17.90 2.99 -17.01
N LYS A 201 19.11 3.45 -17.32
CA LYS A 201 19.70 4.67 -16.78
C LYS A 201 19.15 5.90 -17.54
N ASN A 202 19.50 7.10 -17.06
CA ASN A 202 19.12 8.36 -17.71
C ASN A 202 19.66 8.51 -19.14
N ASP A 203 20.73 7.81 -19.49
CA ASP A 203 21.35 7.80 -20.83
C ASP A 203 20.72 6.75 -21.77
N GLY A 204 19.74 5.97 -21.30
CA GLY A 204 19.09 4.90 -22.06
C GLY A 204 19.82 3.56 -22.03
N GLU A 205 20.99 3.46 -21.40
CA GLU A 205 21.67 2.17 -21.23
C GLU A 205 21.00 1.29 -20.16
N ILE A 206 21.18 -0.03 -20.27
CA ILE A 206 20.69 -0.96 -19.25
C ILE A 206 21.43 -0.72 -17.92
N ASN A 207 20.66 -0.54 -16.86
CA ASN A 207 21.14 -0.47 -15.50
C ASN A 207 21.25 -1.88 -14.88
N TYR A 208 22.34 -2.58 -15.16
CA TYR A 208 22.55 -3.95 -14.65
C TYR A 208 22.61 -4.06 -13.12
N THR A 209 22.96 -2.97 -12.42
CA THR A 209 22.92 -2.94 -10.95
C THR A 209 21.48 -2.99 -10.47
N GLU A 210 20.59 -2.21 -11.08
CA GLU A 210 19.17 -2.20 -10.73
C GLU A 210 18.49 -3.50 -11.12
N LEU A 211 18.79 -4.03 -12.32
CA LEU A 211 18.34 -5.35 -12.74
C LEU A 211 18.71 -6.44 -11.72
N SER A 212 19.94 -6.40 -11.20
CA SER A 212 20.40 -7.36 -10.20
C SER A 212 19.62 -7.26 -8.88
N LYS A 213 19.21 -6.06 -8.47
CA LYS A 213 18.35 -5.88 -7.29
C LYS A 213 16.94 -6.42 -7.55
N GLN A 214 16.36 -6.13 -8.72
CA GLN A 214 15.06 -6.67 -9.09
C GLN A 214 15.05 -8.19 -9.06
N ILE A 215 16.08 -8.85 -9.63
CA ILE A 215 16.22 -10.31 -9.55
C ILE A 215 16.31 -10.79 -8.10
N GLN A 216 17.11 -10.11 -7.27
CA GLN A 216 17.27 -10.50 -5.87
C GLN A 216 15.97 -10.37 -5.07
N ASN A 217 15.16 -9.35 -5.37
CA ASN A 217 13.90 -9.08 -4.68
C ASN A 217 12.73 -9.92 -5.23
N SER A 218 12.83 -10.45 -6.45
CA SER A 218 11.74 -11.21 -7.11
C SER A 218 11.82 -12.72 -6.88
N PHE A 219 12.90 -13.21 -6.25
CA PHE A 219 13.14 -14.64 -6.09
C PHE A 219 13.71 -14.99 -4.73
N ASN A 220 13.19 -16.07 -4.14
CA ASN A 220 13.82 -16.75 -3.02
C ASN A 220 14.89 -17.73 -3.51
N PHE A 221 16.05 -17.77 -2.85
CA PHE A 221 17.16 -18.66 -3.22
C PHE A 221 17.36 -19.74 -2.16
N THR A 222 17.27 -21.01 -2.54
CA THR A 222 17.31 -22.15 -1.60
C THR A 222 18.62 -22.30 -0.83
N ASN A 223 19.74 -21.86 -1.39
CA ASN A 223 21.06 -22.06 -0.79
C ASN A 223 21.57 -20.80 -0.09
N LYS A 224 21.96 -19.82 -0.90
CA LYS A 224 22.56 -18.57 -0.42
C LYS A 224 22.11 -17.44 -1.33
N THR A 225 21.61 -16.37 -0.72
CA THR A 225 21.29 -15.14 -1.43
C THR A 225 22.55 -14.62 -2.14
N PRO A 226 22.51 -14.49 -3.49
CA PRO A 226 23.65 -14.00 -4.25
C PRO A 226 23.89 -12.52 -3.93
N SER A 227 25.13 -12.05 -4.04
CA SER A 227 25.38 -10.61 -4.01
C SER A 227 24.96 -9.94 -5.32
N ILE A 228 24.57 -8.67 -5.26
CA ILE A 228 24.26 -7.85 -6.43
C ILE A 228 25.38 -7.90 -7.47
N GLU A 229 26.64 -7.81 -7.02
CA GLU A 229 27.80 -7.91 -7.90
C GLU A 229 27.92 -9.28 -8.59
N THR A 230 27.54 -10.36 -7.90
CA THR A 230 27.54 -11.70 -8.51
C THR A 230 26.52 -11.76 -9.63
N LEU A 231 25.28 -11.34 -9.38
CA LEU A 231 24.22 -11.32 -10.40
C LEU A 231 24.61 -10.43 -11.58
N ARG A 232 25.12 -9.23 -11.30
CA ARG A 232 25.51 -8.24 -12.32
C ARG A 232 26.47 -8.79 -13.36
N ARG A 233 27.43 -9.60 -12.94
CA ARG A 233 28.41 -10.25 -13.84
C ARG A 233 27.76 -11.25 -14.79
N TYR A 234 26.64 -11.86 -14.43
CA TYR A 234 25.94 -12.83 -15.28
C TYR A 234 24.70 -12.24 -15.96
N THR A 235 24.28 -11.02 -15.61
CA THR A 235 23.27 -10.27 -16.37
C THR A 235 23.87 -9.42 -17.48
N ASN A 236 25.08 -8.88 -17.28
CA ASN A 236 25.75 -8.04 -18.26
C ASN A 236 26.32 -8.87 -19.41
N ILE A 237 25.77 -8.66 -20.61
CA ILE A 237 26.15 -9.38 -21.83
C ILE A 237 27.60 -9.16 -22.25
N GLU A 238 28.20 -8.04 -21.86
CA GLU A 238 29.58 -7.69 -22.20
C GLU A 238 30.60 -8.33 -21.27
N SER A 239 30.15 -9.00 -20.21
CA SER A 239 31.04 -9.59 -19.21
C SER A 239 31.61 -10.93 -19.68
N GLU A 240 32.89 -11.18 -19.40
CA GLU A 240 33.54 -12.47 -19.66
C GLU A 240 32.82 -13.65 -18.98
N LYS A 241 32.22 -13.41 -17.80
CA LYS A 241 31.46 -14.43 -17.06
C LYS A 241 30.16 -14.79 -17.77
N TYR A 242 29.51 -13.82 -18.38
CA TYR A 242 28.33 -14.05 -19.20
C TYR A 242 28.68 -14.89 -20.42
N TYR A 243 29.70 -14.51 -21.19
CA TYR A 243 30.11 -15.26 -22.40
C TYR A 243 30.41 -16.72 -22.09
N LYS A 244 31.21 -16.99 -21.06
CA LYS A 244 31.53 -18.36 -20.64
C LYS A 244 30.29 -19.16 -20.28
N LEU A 245 29.30 -18.54 -19.62
CA LEU A 245 28.07 -19.22 -19.25
C LEU A 245 27.17 -19.44 -20.46
N ASN A 246 27.07 -18.46 -21.34
CA ASN A 246 26.33 -18.53 -22.59
C ASN A 246 26.80 -19.70 -23.47
N ASP A 247 28.11 -19.87 -23.62
CA ASP A 247 28.67 -20.98 -24.41
C ASP A 247 28.28 -22.34 -23.80
N ASN A 248 28.39 -22.48 -22.48
CA ASN A 248 27.95 -23.69 -21.78
C ASN A 248 26.44 -23.97 -21.99
N PHE A 249 25.59 -22.95 -21.94
CA PHE A 249 24.15 -23.13 -22.17
C PHE A 249 23.85 -23.53 -23.62
N LYS A 250 24.52 -22.91 -24.59
CA LYS A 250 24.40 -23.24 -26.02
C LYS A 250 24.87 -24.66 -26.33
N GLU A 251 26.00 -25.09 -25.76
CA GLU A 251 26.49 -26.47 -25.88
C GLU A 251 25.50 -27.50 -25.32
N LYS A 252 24.65 -27.09 -24.36
CA LYS A 252 23.56 -27.92 -23.80
C LYS A 252 22.22 -27.75 -24.53
N GLY A 253 22.19 -27.03 -25.65
CA GLY A 253 21.00 -26.88 -26.49
C GLY A 253 20.00 -25.85 -25.98
N PHE A 254 20.40 -24.95 -25.07
CA PHE A 254 19.52 -23.87 -24.62
C PHE A 254 19.54 -22.71 -25.63
N TYR A 255 18.37 -22.45 -26.22
CA TYR A 255 18.13 -21.35 -27.15
C TYR A 255 16.77 -20.74 -26.88
N LEU A 256 16.71 -19.41 -26.84
CA LEU A 256 15.48 -18.65 -26.70
C LEU A 256 15.25 -17.87 -28.01
N PRO A 257 14.12 -18.08 -28.73
CA PRO A 257 13.83 -17.32 -29.94
C PRO A 257 13.45 -15.87 -29.58
N ASN A 258 13.73 -14.91 -30.46
CA ASN A 258 13.31 -13.53 -30.25
C ASN A 258 11.77 -13.42 -30.23
N SER A 259 11.21 -12.63 -29.32
CA SER A 259 9.75 -12.52 -29.13
C SER A 259 9.02 -12.07 -30.41
N LYS A 260 9.65 -11.22 -31.23
CA LYS A 260 9.11 -10.77 -32.53
C LYS A 260 8.97 -11.88 -33.57
N MET A 261 9.66 -13.02 -33.39
CA MET A 261 9.53 -14.17 -34.30
C MET A 261 8.41 -15.12 -33.92
N MET A 262 7.83 -14.95 -32.72
CA MET A 262 6.81 -15.84 -32.16
C MET A 262 5.39 -15.27 -32.29
N GLY A 263 5.23 -14.10 -32.94
CA GLY A 263 3.97 -13.37 -33.13
C GLY A 263 3.71 -13.01 -34.58
#